data_AF-A0A537ZTE2-F1
#
_entry.id   AF-A0A537ZTE2-F1
#
_cell.length_a   1.000
_cell.length_b   1.000
_cell.length_c   1.000
_cell.angle_alpha   90.00
_cell.angle_beta   90.00
_cell.angle_gamma   90.00
#
_symmetry.space_group_name_H-M   'P 1'
#
loop_
_entity.id
_entity.type
_entity.pdbx_description
1 polymer ?
#
loop_
_entity_poly.entity_id
_entity_poly.type
_entity_poly.pdbx_seq_one_letter_code
_entity_poly.pdbx_strand_id
1 'polypeptide(L)'
;MTSLPNLWQGFLPGRSQKRDISVESATTTTELTRLPGLEVAEAKPELRPEHWIERGPSKRLMLFSGRSHPELAQRIADKLGIQVGDVSLRTFASGETYCRYEESIRGADLFIVQTSSPPVDQHLMELLIMIDAAKLASAKRITAVVPLYPYSRQDKKSRPREPITAKLVAEMIQSAGADRVLTMDLHAGQVQGFFEVPVDHMTALPMLAQYFRDLGLPEELVAVAPDTGRTRLASKFAEMIGGDLAVLQKDRPAHNVAHITNQVGDVSLRTFASGETYCRYEESIRGADLFIVQTSSPPVDQHLMELLIMIDAAKLASAKRITAVVPLYPYSRQDKKSRPREPITAKLVAEMIQSAGADRVLTMDLHAGQVQGFFEVPVDHMTALPMLAQYFRDLGLPEELVAVAPDTGRTRLASKFAEMIGGDLAVLQKDRPAHNVAHITNVIGDVDGKCAVMTDDMVDTAGTLVAGAQFLKERGAKKVYACATHGIFSPPAIERIEESPLDSVVVTDTVPIDPLRKPERVTVLTVADILAETIHNVFADDSVSAIFGDMNALF
;
A
#
# COMPACT_ATOMS: atom_id res chain seq x y z
N MET A 1 -75.30 22.29 -12.70
CA MET A 1 -76.09 21.75 -11.56
C MET A 1 -76.92 20.60 -12.14
N THR A 2 -76.99 19.40 -11.55
CA THR A 2 -76.64 18.98 -10.18
C THR A 2 -76.18 17.50 -10.15
N SER A 3 -75.93 16.93 -8.96
CA SER A 3 -74.98 15.84 -8.69
C SER A 3 -75.52 14.39 -8.56
N LEU A 4 -74.67 13.39 -8.91
CA LEU A 4 -74.61 11.97 -8.45
C LEU A 4 -75.71 10.97 -8.93
N PRO A 5 -75.51 9.62 -8.87
CA PRO A 5 -74.30 8.80 -9.09
C PRO A 5 -74.52 7.50 -9.93
N ASN A 6 -73.47 6.67 -10.07
CA ASN A 6 -73.33 5.40 -10.82
C ASN A 6 -74.43 4.32 -10.70
N LEU A 7 -74.61 3.51 -11.77
CA LEU A 7 -74.85 2.04 -11.69
C LEU A 7 -74.54 1.26 -13.00
N TRP A 8 -73.66 0.27 -12.84
CA TRP A 8 -73.22 -0.91 -13.61
C TRP A 8 -74.03 -1.56 -14.78
N GLN A 9 -73.25 -2.22 -15.68
CA GLN A 9 -73.57 -3.36 -16.59
C GLN A 9 -74.53 -3.13 -17.78
N GLY A 10 -74.33 -3.67 -19.00
CA GLY A 10 -73.20 -4.45 -19.56
C GLY A 10 -73.55 -5.12 -20.91
N PHE A 11 -72.54 -5.38 -21.76
CA PHE A 11 -72.51 -6.32 -22.92
C PHE A 11 -73.44 -6.16 -24.16
N LEU A 12 -72.81 -5.79 -25.31
CA LEU A 12 -73.02 -6.28 -26.71
C LEU A 12 -74.42 -6.14 -27.38
N PRO A 13 -74.59 -6.33 -28.72
CA PRO A 13 -73.65 -6.51 -29.85
C PRO A 13 -73.69 -5.29 -30.84
N GLY A 14 -73.11 -5.26 -32.05
CA GLY A 14 -72.12 -6.11 -32.74
C GLY A 14 -72.25 -6.09 -34.29
N ARG A 15 -71.13 -6.25 -35.03
CA ARG A 15 -70.95 -6.29 -36.51
C ARG A 15 -71.39 -5.06 -37.35
N SER A 16 -70.39 -4.41 -37.97
CA SER A 16 -70.42 -3.98 -39.37
C SER A 16 -69.00 -4.04 -39.96
N GLN A 17 -68.86 -4.31 -41.26
CA GLN A 17 -67.56 -4.53 -41.91
C GLN A 17 -67.00 -3.26 -42.60
N LYS A 18 -65.70 -3.04 -42.36
CA LYS A 18 -64.68 -2.37 -43.20
C LYS A 18 -65.11 -1.29 -44.22
N ARG A 19 -64.45 -0.13 -44.10
CA ARG A 19 -63.63 0.41 -45.20
C ARG A 19 -62.20 0.59 -44.70
N ASP A 20 -61.23 0.26 -45.54
CA ASP A 20 -59.83 0.17 -45.13
C ASP A 20 -59.18 1.55 -44.98
N ILE A 21 -58.43 1.71 -43.88
CA ILE A 21 -57.38 2.71 -43.73
C ILE A 21 -56.09 1.91 -43.58
N SER A 22 -55.10 2.19 -44.42
CA SER A 22 -53.78 1.56 -44.35
C SER A 22 -53.06 2.02 -43.08
N VAL A 23 -53.07 1.18 -42.06
CA VAL A 23 -52.19 1.33 -40.89
C VAL A 23 -50.81 0.83 -41.31
N GLU A 24 -49.89 1.75 -41.62
CA GLU A 24 -48.47 1.41 -41.58
C GLU A 24 -48.14 0.94 -40.17
N SER A 25 -47.64 -0.29 -40.06
CA SER A 25 -47.17 -0.80 -38.77
C SER A 25 -45.89 -0.07 -38.40
N ALA A 26 -46.04 1.02 -37.65
CA ALA A 26 -44.95 1.62 -36.90
C ALA A 26 -44.49 0.65 -35.80
N THR A 27 -43.82 -0.43 -36.20
CA THR A 27 -42.92 -1.18 -35.33
C THR A 27 -41.71 -0.30 -35.08
N THR A 28 -41.87 0.70 -34.22
CA THR A 28 -40.77 1.27 -33.45
C THR A 28 -40.28 0.19 -32.49
N THR A 29 -39.56 -0.80 -33.03
CA THR A 29 -38.51 -1.46 -32.28
C THR A 29 -37.51 -0.38 -31.89
N THR A 30 -37.67 0.14 -30.67
CA THR A 30 -36.61 0.88 -30.00
C THR A 30 -35.44 -0.11 -29.89
N GLU A 31 -34.49 -0.03 -30.82
CA GLU A 31 -33.21 -0.68 -30.64
C GLU A 31 -32.58 -0.08 -29.39
N LEU A 32 -32.71 -0.80 -28.28
CA LEU A 32 -31.92 -0.52 -27.08
C LEU A 32 -30.47 -0.64 -27.50
N THR A 33 -29.79 0.51 -27.59
CA THR A 33 -28.38 0.61 -27.93
C THR A 33 -27.63 -0.37 -27.02
N ARG A 34 -26.97 -1.37 -27.61
CA ARG A 34 -26.32 -2.43 -26.82
C ARG A 34 -25.32 -1.79 -25.87
N LEU A 35 -25.29 -2.27 -24.63
CA LEU A 35 -24.35 -1.77 -23.63
C LEU A 35 -22.91 -2.00 -24.14
N PRO A 36 -21.99 -1.04 -23.91
CA PRO A 36 -20.59 -1.19 -24.30
C PRO A 36 -20.00 -2.50 -23.79
N GLY A 37 -19.35 -3.26 -24.67
CA GLY A 37 -18.80 -4.59 -24.36
C GLY A 37 -19.77 -5.78 -24.56
N LEU A 38 -21.06 -5.53 -24.86
CA LEU A 38 -22.00 -6.53 -25.42
C LEU A 38 -22.18 -6.37 -26.93
N GLU A 39 -21.34 -5.55 -27.56
CA GLU A 39 -21.11 -5.57 -29.00
C GLU A 39 -20.60 -6.95 -29.41
N VAL A 40 -21.28 -7.57 -30.38
CA VAL A 40 -20.86 -8.86 -30.92
C VAL A 40 -19.68 -8.56 -31.83
N ALA A 41 -18.47 -8.80 -31.32
CA ALA A 41 -17.26 -8.80 -32.12
C ALA A 41 -17.46 -9.67 -33.38
N GLU A 42 -16.78 -9.31 -34.48
CA GLU A 42 -16.88 -9.97 -35.77
C GLU A 42 -16.89 -11.50 -35.66
N ALA A 43 -17.68 -12.14 -36.52
CA ALA A 43 -17.99 -13.56 -36.46
C ALA A 43 -16.75 -14.39 -36.13
N LYS A 44 -16.75 -14.99 -34.92
CA LYS A 44 -15.67 -15.88 -34.50
C LYS A 44 -15.47 -16.93 -35.61
N PRO A 45 -14.22 -17.24 -36.01
CA PRO A 45 -13.97 -18.26 -37.01
C PRO A 45 -14.67 -19.56 -36.61
N GLU A 46 -15.15 -20.32 -37.61
CA GLU A 46 -15.99 -21.51 -37.40
C GLU A 46 -15.45 -22.37 -36.25
N LEU A 47 -16.29 -22.56 -35.23
CA LEU A 47 -15.97 -23.36 -34.06
C LEU A 47 -15.84 -24.82 -34.49
N ARG A 48 -14.62 -25.23 -34.85
CA ARG A 48 -14.29 -26.64 -34.99
C ARG A 48 -14.58 -27.33 -33.64
N PRO A 49 -15.23 -28.51 -33.63
CA PRO A 49 -15.59 -29.23 -32.41
C PRO A 49 -14.38 -29.93 -31.76
N GLU A 50 -13.25 -29.24 -31.72
CA GLU A 50 -12.02 -29.68 -31.09
C GLU A 50 -11.97 -29.09 -29.68
N HIS A 51 -11.48 -29.86 -28.71
CA HIS A 51 -11.44 -29.44 -27.29
C HIS A 51 -10.32 -28.42 -26.97
N TRP A 52 -9.78 -27.76 -27.99
CA TRP A 52 -8.64 -26.86 -27.95
C TRP A 52 -8.73 -25.85 -29.10
N ILE A 53 -8.02 -24.72 -28.95
CA ILE A 53 -7.90 -23.70 -30.00
C ILE A 53 -6.41 -23.41 -30.18
N GLU A 54 -5.86 -23.65 -31.36
CA GLU A 54 -4.52 -23.16 -31.67
C GLU A 54 -4.54 -21.63 -31.79
N ARG A 55 -3.94 -20.95 -30.83
CA ARG A 55 -3.42 -19.59 -31.01
C ARG A 55 -1.92 -19.69 -30.92
N GLY A 56 -1.26 -19.55 -32.08
CA GLY A 56 0.20 -19.63 -32.18
C GLY A 56 0.89 -18.68 -31.19
N PRO A 57 2.06 -19.05 -30.64
CA PRO A 57 2.70 -18.29 -29.57
C PRO A 57 3.39 -17.03 -30.10
N SER A 58 2.63 -15.96 -30.31
CA SER A 58 3.20 -14.60 -30.40
C SER A 58 3.74 -14.18 -29.03
N LYS A 59 4.96 -14.65 -28.71
CA LYS A 59 5.72 -14.17 -27.55
C LYS A 59 5.88 -12.65 -27.69
N ARG A 60 5.30 -11.90 -26.77
CA ARG A 60 5.48 -10.44 -26.69
C ARG A 60 6.45 -10.15 -25.57
N LEU A 61 7.62 -9.58 -25.89
CA LEU A 61 8.52 -9.01 -24.92
C LEU A 61 8.06 -7.58 -24.63
N MET A 62 7.95 -7.20 -23.36
CA MET A 62 7.59 -5.83 -22.96
C MET A 62 8.56 -5.35 -21.88
N LEU A 63 9.08 -4.14 -22.03
CA LEU A 63 10.03 -3.52 -21.11
C LEU A 63 9.36 -2.35 -20.41
N PHE A 64 9.41 -2.33 -19.08
CA PHE A 64 8.89 -1.25 -18.24
C PHE A 64 10.00 -0.73 -17.32
N SER A 65 9.89 0.53 -16.90
CA SER A 65 10.82 1.16 -15.97
C SER A 65 10.09 1.65 -14.73
N GLY A 66 10.71 1.48 -13.56
CA GLY A 66 10.43 2.32 -12.41
C GLY A 66 11.11 3.69 -12.54
N ARG A 67 10.91 4.57 -11.54
CA ARG A 67 11.36 5.97 -11.53
C ARG A 67 12.85 6.15 -11.20
N SER A 68 13.53 5.11 -10.71
CA SER A 68 14.92 5.22 -10.21
C SER A 68 15.99 5.58 -11.25
N HIS A 69 15.85 5.11 -12.51
CA HIS A 69 16.84 5.31 -13.58
C HIS A 69 16.22 5.07 -14.98
N PRO A 70 15.23 5.86 -15.41
CA PRO A 70 14.55 5.69 -16.70
C PRO A 70 15.50 5.75 -17.90
N GLU A 71 16.60 6.51 -17.81
CA GLU A 71 17.63 6.62 -18.86
C GLU A 71 18.36 5.30 -19.14
N LEU A 72 18.46 4.40 -18.16
CA LEU A 72 19.00 3.05 -18.37
C LEU A 72 17.97 2.17 -19.09
N ALA A 73 16.71 2.22 -18.67
CA ALA A 73 15.64 1.48 -19.33
C ALA A 73 15.45 1.92 -20.79
N GLN A 74 15.53 3.21 -21.10
CA GLN A 74 15.47 3.71 -22.47
C GLN A 74 16.65 3.18 -23.31
N ARG A 75 17.89 3.23 -22.79
CA ARG A 75 19.05 2.67 -23.50
C ARG A 75 18.95 1.16 -23.72
N ILE A 76 18.30 0.42 -22.82
CA ILE A 76 17.99 -1.00 -23.01
C ILE A 76 16.92 -1.16 -24.12
N ALA A 77 15.87 -0.35 -24.12
CA ALA A 77 14.81 -0.35 -25.13
C ALA A 77 15.37 -0.09 -26.55
N ASP A 78 16.21 0.94 -26.69
CA ASP A 78 16.88 1.31 -27.94
C ASP A 78 17.73 0.16 -28.51
N LYS A 79 18.42 -0.58 -27.64
CA LYS A 79 19.24 -1.74 -28.02
C LYS A 79 18.41 -2.99 -28.36
N LEU A 80 17.20 -3.10 -27.81
CA LEU A 80 16.24 -4.15 -28.14
C LEU A 80 15.37 -3.81 -29.37
N GLY A 81 15.39 -2.55 -29.84
CA GLY A 81 14.55 -2.09 -30.95
C GLY A 81 13.08 -1.92 -30.56
N ILE A 82 12.79 -1.62 -29.30
CA ILE A 82 11.44 -1.44 -28.74
C ILE A 82 11.32 -0.09 -28.01
N GLN A 83 10.10 0.27 -27.62
CA GLN A 83 9.85 1.38 -26.70
C GLN A 83 9.68 0.87 -25.26
N VAL A 84 9.94 1.71 -24.28
CA VAL A 84 9.51 1.47 -22.89
C VAL A 84 7.99 1.62 -22.83
N GLY A 85 7.31 0.63 -22.25
CA GLY A 85 5.84 0.62 -22.15
C GLY A 85 5.30 1.60 -21.11
N ASP A 86 4.03 1.99 -21.26
CA ASP A 86 3.42 3.05 -20.44
C ASP A 86 2.86 2.54 -19.09
N VAL A 87 3.26 3.22 -18.02
CA VAL A 87 2.89 2.91 -16.64
C VAL A 87 2.71 4.18 -15.80
N SER A 88 1.52 4.34 -15.23
CA SER A 88 1.19 5.43 -14.32
C SER A 88 1.78 5.14 -12.94
N LEU A 89 2.93 5.76 -12.65
CA LEU A 89 3.60 5.75 -11.34
C LEU A 89 3.44 7.11 -10.67
N ARG A 90 2.99 7.12 -9.41
CA ARG A 90 2.88 8.34 -8.58
C ARG A 90 2.99 8.02 -7.10
N THR A 91 3.34 9.03 -6.31
CA THR A 91 3.36 8.96 -4.85
C THR A 91 2.21 9.81 -4.32
N PHE A 92 1.39 9.27 -3.42
CA PHE A 92 0.35 10.02 -2.71
C PHE A 92 0.98 10.98 -1.69
N ALA A 93 0.19 11.92 -1.16
CA ALA A 93 0.66 12.85 -0.14
C ALA A 93 1.17 12.13 1.14
N SER A 94 0.58 10.97 1.45
CA SER A 94 1.00 10.04 2.50
C SER A 94 2.34 9.32 2.26
N GLY A 95 2.99 9.54 1.11
CA GLY A 95 4.21 8.81 0.71
C GLY A 95 3.95 7.44 0.05
N GLU A 96 2.71 6.95 0.06
CA GLU A 96 2.34 5.65 -0.55
C GLU A 96 2.49 5.69 -2.09
N THR A 97 3.16 4.69 -2.66
CA THR A 97 3.29 4.52 -4.11
C THR A 97 2.02 3.93 -4.75
N TYR A 98 1.67 4.39 -5.96
CA TYR A 98 0.63 3.84 -6.83
C TYR A 98 1.24 3.43 -8.16
N CYS A 99 0.79 2.29 -8.69
CA CYS A 99 1.13 1.80 -10.01
C CYS A 99 -0.12 1.40 -10.80
N ARG A 100 -0.14 1.69 -12.11
CA ARG A 100 -1.08 1.11 -13.06
C ARG A 100 -0.49 1.06 -14.46
N TYR A 101 -0.48 -0.12 -15.08
CA TYR A 101 -0.13 -0.23 -16.50
C TYR A 101 -1.23 0.37 -17.37
N GLU A 102 -0.90 1.25 -18.30
CA GLU A 102 -1.92 1.88 -19.15
C GLU A 102 -2.29 1.01 -20.36
N GLU A 103 -1.37 0.18 -20.83
CA GLU A 103 -1.58 -0.78 -21.92
C GLU A 103 -1.86 -2.24 -21.46
N SER A 104 -2.24 -3.12 -22.40
CA SER A 104 -2.51 -4.52 -22.10
C SER A 104 -1.23 -5.36 -22.06
N ILE A 105 -0.87 -5.82 -20.86
CA ILE A 105 0.30 -6.71 -20.60
C ILE A 105 -0.06 -8.20 -20.50
N ARG A 106 -1.33 -8.57 -20.71
CA ARG A 106 -1.79 -9.97 -20.62
C ARG A 106 -0.99 -10.89 -21.55
N GLY A 107 -0.51 -12.00 -21.01
CA GLY A 107 0.19 -13.05 -21.77
C GLY A 107 1.60 -12.69 -22.26
N ALA A 108 2.12 -11.50 -21.92
CA ALA A 108 3.45 -11.05 -22.32
C ALA A 108 4.55 -11.52 -21.35
N ASP A 109 5.78 -11.55 -21.86
CA ASP A 109 7.01 -11.70 -21.08
C ASP A 109 7.49 -10.29 -20.70
N LEU A 110 7.36 -9.93 -19.43
CA LEU A 110 7.68 -8.60 -18.91
C LEU A 110 9.09 -8.55 -18.33
N PHE A 111 9.79 -7.45 -18.60
CA PHE A 111 11.04 -7.06 -17.96
C PHE A 111 10.82 -5.72 -17.27
N ILE A 112 10.95 -5.69 -15.94
CA ILE A 112 10.74 -4.48 -15.14
C ILE A 112 12.10 -4.00 -14.64
N VAL A 113 12.56 -2.86 -15.14
CA VAL A 113 13.85 -2.26 -14.76
C VAL A 113 13.65 -1.33 -13.57
N GLN A 114 14.28 -1.65 -12.45
CA GLN A 114 14.40 -0.75 -11.30
C GLN A 114 15.79 -0.90 -10.70
N THR A 115 16.52 0.20 -10.51
CA THR A 115 17.73 0.19 -9.69
C THR A 115 17.38 0.69 -8.29
N SER A 116 17.90 0.06 -7.24
CA SER A 116 17.62 0.50 -5.87
C SER A 116 18.61 1.56 -5.40
N SER A 117 18.68 2.66 -6.16
CA SER A 117 19.34 3.90 -5.73
C SER A 117 18.54 4.57 -4.60
N PRO A 118 19.13 5.52 -3.83
CA PRO A 118 18.36 6.32 -2.87
C PRO A 118 17.22 7.10 -3.56
N PRO A 119 16.00 7.16 -2.95
CA PRO A 119 15.54 6.46 -1.75
C PRO A 119 15.34 4.96 -1.99
N VAL A 120 16.10 4.12 -1.27
CA VAL A 120 16.22 2.67 -1.52
C VAL A 120 14.89 1.95 -1.33
N ASP A 121 14.25 2.18 -0.18
CA ASP A 121 13.03 1.46 0.22
C ASP A 121 11.84 1.81 -0.68
N GLN A 122 11.73 3.07 -1.09
CA GLN A 122 10.68 3.51 -2.03
C GLN A 122 10.86 2.91 -3.42
N HIS A 123 12.09 2.83 -3.94
CA HIS A 123 12.34 2.16 -5.23
C HIS A 123 12.13 0.65 -5.14
N LEU A 124 12.45 0.01 -4.01
CA LEU A 124 12.13 -1.39 -3.75
C LEU A 124 10.61 -1.61 -3.71
N MET A 125 9.88 -0.84 -2.91
CA MET A 125 8.42 -0.92 -2.83
C MET A 125 7.75 -0.69 -4.18
N GLU A 126 8.20 0.30 -4.95
CA GLU A 126 7.71 0.52 -6.32
C GLU A 126 7.92 -0.71 -7.22
N LEU A 127 9.10 -1.35 -7.19
CA LEU A 127 9.35 -2.58 -7.96
C LEU A 127 8.37 -3.69 -7.59
N LEU A 128 8.16 -3.92 -6.29
CA LEU A 128 7.26 -4.96 -5.79
C LEU A 128 5.80 -4.69 -6.19
N ILE A 129 5.36 -3.43 -6.11
CA ILE A 129 4.03 -2.98 -6.52
C ILE A 129 3.84 -3.13 -8.05
N MET A 130 4.87 -2.84 -8.85
CA MET A 130 4.83 -3.08 -10.31
C MET A 130 4.71 -4.58 -10.63
N ILE A 131 5.46 -5.44 -9.94
CA ILE A 131 5.40 -6.90 -10.11
C ILE A 131 4.00 -7.44 -9.75
N ASP A 132 3.43 -7.04 -8.61
CA ASP A 132 2.07 -7.45 -8.21
C ASP A 132 1.01 -6.98 -9.23
N ALA A 133 1.08 -5.71 -9.66
CA ALA A 133 0.20 -5.19 -10.71
C ALA A 133 0.30 -6.00 -12.02
N ALA A 134 1.50 -6.48 -12.38
CA ALA A 134 1.73 -7.31 -13.56
C ALA A 134 1.17 -8.74 -13.39
N LYS A 135 1.38 -9.36 -12.23
CA LYS A 135 0.83 -10.67 -11.84
C LYS A 135 -0.70 -10.63 -11.90
N LEU A 136 -1.31 -9.63 -11.28
CA LEU A 136 -2.75 -9.40 -11.27
C LEU A 136 -3.32 -8.95 -12.63
N ALA A 137 -2.49 -8.49 -13.56
CA ALA A 137 -2.87 -8.25 -14.96
C ALA A 137 -2.75 -9.50 -15.86
N SER A 138 -2.32 -10.64 -15.30
CA SER A 138 -2.05 -11.88 -16.03
C SER A 138 -0.93 -11.75 -17.07
N ALA A 139 0.19 -11.09 -16.71
CA ALA A 139 1.46 -11.30 -17.41
C ALA A 139 1.80 -12.80 -17.45
N LYS A 140 2.52 -13.25 -18.49
CA LYS A 140 2.90 -14.67 -18.62
C LYS A 140 4.17 -15.01 -17.85
N ARG A 141 5.12 -14.09 -17.85
CA ARG A 141 6.36 -14.13 -17.07
C ARG A 141 6.75 -12.72 -16.67
N ILE A 142 7.34 -12.55 -15.50
CA ILE A 142 7.82 -11.28 -14.97
C ILE A 142 9.28 -11.46 -14.55
N THR A 143 10.19 -10.77 -15.24
CA THR A 143 11.61 -10.70 -14.89
C THR A 143 11.89 -9.37 -14.21
N ALA A 144 12.27 -9.40 -12.93
CA ALA A 144 12.76 -8.22 -12.22
C ALA A 144 14.21 -7.96 -12.64
N VAL A 145 14.45 -6.84 -13.33
CA VAL A 145 15.77 -6.38 -13.73
C VAL A 145 16.24 -5.37 -12.68
N VAL A 146 17.16 -5.80 -11.82
CA VAL A 146 17.61 -5.07 -10.63
C VAL A 146 19.14 -4.86 -10.72
N PRO A 147 19.62 -3.83 -11.45
CA PRO A 147 21.06 -3.65 -11.70
C PRO A 147 21.88 -3.41 -10.42
N LEU A 148 21.31 -2.69 -9.45
CA LEU A 148 21.83 -2.55 -8.10
C LEU A 148 20.88 -3.25 -7.14
N TYR A 149 21.25 -4.43 -6.66
CA TYR A 149 20.47 -5.18 -5.69
C TYR A 149 20.56 -4.51 -4.30
N PRO A 150 19.43 -4.08 -3.70
CA PRO A 150 19.45 -3.40 -2.41
C PRO A 150 19.75 -4.38 -1.29
N TYR A 151 20.27 -3.86 -0.17
CA TYR A 151 20.58 -4.62 1.03
C TYR A 151 21.63 -5.74 0.83
N SER A 152 22.27 -5.84 -0.35
CA SER A 152 23.22 -6.90 -0.70
C SER A 152 24.40 -7.06 0.28
N ARG A 153 24.74 -6.00 1.03
CA ARG A 153 25.78 -6.02 2.07
C ARG A 153 25.36 -6.71 3.37
N GLN A 154 24.07 -6.93 3.56
CA GLN A 154 23.46 -7.63 4.70
C GLN A 154 23.08 -9.06 4.28
N ASP A 155 24.08 -9.76 3.71
CA ASP A 155 24.00 -11.12 3.15
C ASP A 155 24.21 -12.23 4.19
N LYS A 156 24.54 -11.87 5.43
CA LYS A 156 24.77 -12.79 6.54
C LYS A 156 24.68 -12.05 7.87
N LYS A 157 24.43 -12.83 8.93
CA LYS A 157 24.58 -12.38 10.32
C LYS A 157 26.07 -12.17 10.60
N SER A 158 26.50 -10.92 10.70
CA SER A 158 27.89 -10.58 11.08
C SER A 158 28.06 -10.57 12.60
N ARG A 159 26.96 -10.41 13.34
CA ARG A 159 26.83 -10.56 14.79
C ARG A 159 25.56 -11.33 15.15
N PRO A 160 25.43 -11.87 16.38
CA PRO A 160 24.17 -12.41 16.87
C PRO A 160 23.04 -11.36 16.84
N ARG A 161 21.82 -11.83 16.51
CA ARG A 161 20.57 -11.02 16.48
C ARG A 161 20.54 -9.91 15.43
N GLU A 162 21.37 -10.02 14.40
CA GLU A 162 21.24 -9.27 13.14
C GLU A 162 20.30 -10.02 12.16
N PRO A 163 19.62 -9.30 11.26
CA PRO A 163 18.84 -9.84 10.15
C PRO A 163 19.74 -10.43 9.04
N ILE A 164 19.13 -11.03 8.02
CA ILE A 164 19.74 -11.27 6.71
C ILE A 164 18.87 -10.54 5.66
N THR A 165 18.94 -9.22 5.66
CA THR A 165 18.04 -8.38 4.85
C THR A 165 18.12 -8.67 3.34
N ALA A 166 19.29 -9.09 2.83
CA ALA A 166 19.41 -9.51 1.43
C ALA A 166 18.57 -10.77 1.11
N LYS A 167 18.29 -11.64 2.08
CA LYS A 167 17.39 -12.79 1.91
C LYS A 167 15.93 -12.36 2.00
N LEU A 168 15.59 -11.50 2.95
CA LEU A 168 14.26 -10.90 3.08
C LEU A 168 13.82 -10.19 1.78
N VAL A 169 14.70 -9.38 1.17
CA VAL A 169 14.43 -8.72 -0.13
C VAL A 169 14.20 -9.75 -1.25
N ALA A 170 14.94 -10.87 -1.26
CA ALA A 170 14.73 -11.93 -2.24
C ALA A 170 13.35 -12.58 -2.08
N GLU A 171 12.92 -12.86 -0.84
CA GLU A 171 11.60 -13.37 -0.52
C GLU A 171 10.49 -12.38 -0.94
N MET A 172 10.64 -11.09 -0.65
CA MET A 172 9.69 -10.05 -1.06
C MET A 172 9.48 -10.01 -2.59
N ILE A 173 10.57 -10.02 -3.37
CA ILE A 173 10.52 -10.00 -4.85
C ILE A 173 9.79 -11.23 -5.42
N GLN A 174 9.97 -12.39 -4.78
CA GLN A 174 9.34 -13.64 -5.18
C GLN A 174 7.85 -13.68 -4.79
N SER A 175 7.51 -13.26 -3.56
CA SER A 175 6.12 -13.17 -3.10
C SER A 175 5.29 -12.22 -3.98
N ALA A 176 5.84 -11.04 -4.32
CA ALA A 176 5.24 -10.11 -5.27
C ALA A 176 4.94 -10.77 -6.63
N GLY A 177 5.71 -11.79 -7.04
CA GLY A 177 5.44 -12.64 -8.20
C GLY A 177 6.45 -12.55 -9.34
N ALA A 178 7.70 -12.23 -9.08
CA ALA A 178 8.75 -12.33 -10.11
C ALA A 178 9.10 -13.80 -10.39
N ASP A 179 9.12 -14.19 -11.66
CA ASP A 179 9.52 -15.54 -12.12
C ASP A 179 11.04 -15.68 -12.32
N ARG A 180 11.77 -14.55 -12.31
CA ARG A 180 13.21 -14.46 -12.59
C ARG A 180 13.77 -13.13 -12.08
N VAL A 181 15.03 -13.13 -11.68
CA VAL A 181 15.78 -11.90 -11.35
C VAL A 181 17.02 -11.78 -12.24
N LEU A 182 17.23 -10.61 -12.84
CA LEU A 182 18.43 -10.24 -13.59
C LEU A 182 19.15 -9.14 -12.82
N THR A 183 20.39 -9.38 -12.39
CA THR A 183 21.15 -8.49 -11.50
C THR A 183 22.62 -8.43 -11.88
N MET A 184 23.37 -7.44 -11.38
CA MET A 184 24.78 -7.24 -11.70
C MET A 184 25.65 -7.08 -10.44
N ASP A 185 26.81 -7.74 -10.42
CA ASP A 185 27.87 -7.64 -9.40
C ASP A 185 27.36 -7.62 -7.94
N LEU A 186 26.61 -8.65 -7.56
CA LEU A 186 26.13 -8.87 -6.17
C LEU A 186 27.30 -8.80 -5.17
N HIS A 187 27.03 -8.28 -3.96
CA HIS A 187 28.07 -8.10 -2.93
C HIS A 187 28.84 -9.41 -2.66
N ALA A 188 28.12 -10.52 -2.56
CA ALA A 188 28.65 -11.87 -2.57
C ALA A 188 27.84 -12.75 -3.52
N GLY A 189 28.50 -13.69 -4.22
CA GLY A 189 27.84 -14.58 -5.18
C GLY A 189 26.81 -15.51 -4.56
N GLN A 190 26.89 -15.76 -3.24
CA GLN A 190 25.97 -16.58 -2.46
C GLN A 190 24.55 -16.01 -2.40
N VAL A 191 24.36 -14.70 -2.61
CA VAL A 191 23.04 -14.04 -2.61
C VAL A 191 22.11 -14.63 -3.69
N GLN A 192 22.66 -15.20 -4.77
CA GLN A 192 21.88 -15.96 -5.77
C GLN A 192 21.10 -17.13 -5.14
N GLY A 193 21.63 -17.77 -4.09
CA GLY A 193 20.99 -18.88 -3.39
C GLY A 193 19.90 -18.46 -2.39
N PHE A 194 19.56 -17.17 -2.31
CA PHE A 194 18.39 -16.69 -1.56
C PHE A 194 17.11 -16.69 -2.40
N PHE A 195 17.22 -16.96 -3.70
CA PHE A 195 16.11 -17.09 -4.63
C PHE A 195 15.84 -18.57 -4.93
N GLU A 196 14.56 -18.94 -4.87
CA GLU A 196 14.02 -20.18 -5.41
C GLU A 196 13.73 -20.05 -6.92
N VAL A 197 13.54 -18.81 -7.40
CA VAL A 197 13.44 -18.48 -8.82
C VAL A 197 14.83 -18.32 -9.48
N PRO A 198 14.96 -18.54 -10.81
CA PRO A 198 16.22 -18.35 -11.52
C PRO A 198 16.79 -16.93 -11.38
N VAL A 199 18.10 -16.84 -11.09
CA VAL A 199 18.85 -15.58 -11.04
C VAL A 199 19.92 -15.56 -12.12
N ASP A 200 19.86 -14.57 -13.00
CA ASP A 200 20.92 -14.25 -13.95
C ASP A 200 21.83 -13.18 -13.32
N HIS A 201 22.94 -13.62 -12.73
CA HIS A 201 23.94 -12.73 -12.12
C HIS A 201 25.05 -12.39 -13.13
N MET A 202 24.99 -11.15 -13.64
CA MET A 202 25.98 -10.60 -14.57
C MET A 202 27.15 -9.94 -13.83
N THR A 203 28.25 -9.68 -14.55
CA THR A 203 29.38 -8.89 -14.03
C THR A 203 29.87 -7.88 -15.06
N ALA A 204 30.13 -6.65 -14.62
CA ALA A 204 30.73 -5.59 -15.41
C ALA A 204 32.26 -5.73 -15.54
N LEU A 205 32.89 -6.67 -14.82
CA LEU A 205 34.35 -6.78 -14.71
C LEU A 205 35.09 -6.82 -16.07
N PRO A 206 34.64 -7.57 -17.10
CA PRO A 206 35.31 -7.59 -18.41
C PRO A 206 35.21 -6.25 -19.15
N MET A 207 34.07 -5.55 -19.02
CA MET A 207 33.85 -4.23 -19.62
C MET A 207 34.75 -3.17 -18.97
N LEU A 208 34.87 -3.21 -17.64
CA LEU A 208 35.78 -2.33 -16.90
C LEU A 208 37.24 -2.62 -17.27
N ALA A 209 37.65 -3.89 -17.32
CA ALA A 209 39.02 -4.26 -17.67
C ALA A 209 39.36 -3.84 -19.11
N GLN A 210 38.43 -3.99 -20.06
CA GLN A 210 38.60 -3.49 -21.42
C GLN A 210 38.84 -1.98 -21.45
N TYR A 211 38.00 -1.19 -20.76
CA TYR A 211 38.16 0.26 -20.66
C TYR A 211 39.54 0.67 -20.11
N PHE A 212 40.04 0.01 -19.06
CA PHE A 212 41.36 0.32 -18.50
C PHE A 212 42.53 -0.07 -19.44
N ARG A 213 42.37 -1.10 -20.28
CA ARG A 213 43.35 -1.40 -21.35
C ARG A 213 43.32 -0.36 -22.46
N ASP A 214 42.14 0.10 -22.85
CA ASP A 214 41.94 1.10 -23.92
C ASP A 214 42.41 2.52 -23.54
N LEU A 215 42.63 2.80 -22.25
CA LEU A 215 43.20 4.07 -21.77
C LEU A 215 44.68 4.27 -22.13
N GLY A 216 45.40 3.25 -22.61
CA GLY A 216 46.82 3.37 -22.96
C GLY A 216 47.73 3.65 -21.75
N LEU A 217 47.42 3.03 -20.61
CA LEU A 217 48.18 3.18 -19.36
C LEU A 217 49.58 2.52 -19.44
N PRO A 218 50.51 2.85 -18.52
CA PRO A 218 51.85 2.25 -18.47
C PRO A 218 51.85 0.72 -18.36
N GLU A 219 52.93 0.07 -18.80
CA GLU A 219 53.04 -1.39 -18.90
C GLU A 219 52.92 -2.12 -17.56
N GLU A 220 53.33 -1.51 -16.44
CA GLU A 220 53.22 -2.08 -15.09
C GLU A 220 51.94 -1.62 -14.39
N LEU A 221 50.84 -2.35 -14.61
CA LEU A 221 49.57 -2.14 -13.90
C LEU A 221 49.49 -2.99 -12.63
N VAL A 222 48.91 -2.43 -11.55
CA VAL A 222 48.62 -3.15 -10.31
C VAL A 222 47.16 -2.96 -9.92
N ALA A 223 46.39 -4.05 -9.87
CA ALA A 223 45.04 -4.06 -9.32
C ALA A 223 45.11 -4.12 -7.79
N VAL A 224 44.57 -3.10 -7.11
CA VAL A 224 44.62 -3.00 -5.64
C VAL A 224 43.28 -3.39 -5.02
N ALA A 225 43.23 -4.48 -4.27
CA ALA A 225 42.07 -4.81 -3.43
C ALA A 225 42.02 -3.85 -2.22
N PRO A 226 40.92 -3.09 -2.02
CA PRO A 226 40.83 -2.11 -0.93
C PRO A 226 40.66 -2.74 0.45
N ASP A 227 40.38 -4.03 0.52
CA ASP A 227 40.34 -4.88 1.71
C ASP A 227 40.46 -6.35 1.29
N THR A 228 40.68 -7.24 2.27
CA THR A 228 40.83 -8.69 2.07
C THR A 228 39.55 -9.39 1.57
N GLY A 229 38.37 -8.79 1.74
CA GLY A 229 37.10 -9.31 1.23
C GLY A 229 37.00 -9.21 -0.29
N ARG A 230 37.72 -8.27 -0.91
CA ARG A 230 37.73 -8.05 -2.37
C ARG A 230 38.91 -8.66 -3.12
N THR A 231 39.84 -9.35 -2.44
CA THR A 231 41.04 -9.95 -3.07
C THR A 231 40.73 -10.83 -4.28
N ARG A 232 39.70 -11.69 -4.23
CA ARG A 232 39.32 -12.55 -5.37
C ARG A 232 38.83 -11.77 -6.60
N LEU A 233 38.17 -10.62 -6.39
CA LEU A 233 37.70 -9.76 -7.47
C LEU A 233 38.88 -9.00 -8.09
N ALA A 234 39.76 -8.45 -7.25
CA ALA A 234 40.97 -7.76 -7.70
C ALA A 234 41.93 -8.70 -8.45
N SER A 235 42.09 -9.96 -8.03
CA SER A 235 42.89 -10.97 -8.75
C SER A 235 42.40 -11.17 -10.18
N LYS A 236 41.09 -11.40 -10.35
CA LYS A 236 40.47 -11.53 -11.69
C LYS A 236 40.61 -10.26 -12.52
N PHE A 237 40.56 -9.09 -11.88
CA PHE A 237 40.76 -7.82 -12.57
C PHE A 237 42.22 -7.68 -13.05
N ALA A 238 43.19 -8.02 -12.20
CA ALA A 238 44.63 -8.06 -12.53
C ALA A 238 44.90 -8.95 -13.76
N GLU A 239 44.37 -10.19 -13.73
CA GLU A 239 44.43 -11.14 -14.84
C GLU A 239 43.85 -10.57 -16.14
N MET A 240 42.73 -9.83 -16.07
CA MET A 240 42.09 -9.24 -17.25
C MET A 240 42.85 -8.00 -17.79
N ILE A 241 43.44 -7.16 -16.94
CA ILE A 241 44.21 -5.99 -17.39
C ILE A 241 45.67 -6.33 -17.75
N GLY A 242 46.14 -7.53 -17.41
CA GLY A 242 47.53 -7.95 -17.63
C GLY A 242 48.50 -7.40 -16.57
N GLY A 243 48.03 -7.17 -15.35
CA GLY A 243 48.80 -6.56 -14.26
C GLY A 243 48.91 -7.43 -13.01
N ASP A 244 49.62 -6.92 -12.01
CA ASP A 244 49.84 -7.56 -10.70
C ASP A 244 48.68 -7.31 -9.71
N LEU A 245 48.69 -8.03 -8.60
CA LEU A 245 47.73 -7.90 -7.50
C LEU A 245 48.39 -7.33 -6.23
N ALA A 246 47.80 -6.27 -5.69
CA ALA A 246 48.07 -5.80 -4.32
C ALA A 246 46.81 -5.92 -3.45
N VAL A 247 46.98 -6.08 -2.14
CA VAL A 247 45.87 -6.16 -1.17
C VAL A 247 46.15 -5.25 0.01
N LEU A 248 45.22 -4.33 0.30
CA LEU A 248 45.29 -3.52 1.51
C LEU A 248 44.75 -4.29 2.71
N GLN A 249 45.60 -4.55 3.70
CA GLN A 249 45.16 -4.96 5.03
C GLN A 249 44.73 -3.71 5.82
N LYS A 250 43.51 -3.74 6.38
CA LYS A 250 42.93 -2.64 7.16
C LYS A 250 42.57 -3.12 8.56
N ASP A 251 43.38 -2.72 9.54
CA ASP A 251 43.03 -2.88 10.94
C ASP A 251 42.02 -1.78 11.31
N ARG A 252 40.84 -2.17 11.80
CA ARG A 252 39.79 -1.23 12.21
C ARG A 252 39.60 -1.29 13.72
N PRO A 253 39.83 -0.20 14.47
CA PRO A 253 39.36 -0.12 15.85
C PRO A 253 37.82 -0.20 15.89
N ALA A 254 37.26 -0.67 16.99
CA ALA A 254 35.81 -0.84 17.13
C ALA A 254 35.08 0.50 16.96
N HIS A 255 34.05 0.53 16.11
CA HIS A 255 33.24 1.72 15.91
C HIS A 255 32.35 1.98 17.15
N ASN A 256 32.36 3.22 17.64
CA ASN A 256 31.44 3.66 18.68
C ASN A 256 29.99 3.51 18.20
N VAL A 257 29.16 2.90 19.04
CA VAL A 257 27.70 2.82 18.86
C VAL A 257 27.08 3.87 19.79
N ALA A 258 26.15 4.66 19.28
CA ALA A 258 25.33 5.51 20.13
C ALA A 258 24.22 4.64 20.75
N HIS A 259 24.17 4.58 22.08
CA HIS A 259 23.07 3.95 22.80
C HIS A 259 21.98 4.99 23.06
N ILE A 260 20.74 4.65 22.73
CA ILE A 260 19.56 5.38 23.18
C ILE A 260 18.74 4.36 23.97
N THR A 261 18.60 4.57 25.28
CA THR A 261 17.71 3.77 26.11
C THR A 261 16.87 4.69 26.98
N ASN A 262 15.58 4.37 27.06
CA ASN A 262 14.73 4.60 28.23
C ASN A 262 13.44 3.77 28.06
N GLN A 263 13.40 2.62 28.75
CA GLN A 263 12.20 1.81 29.04
C GLN A 263 11.46 1.10 27.88
N VAL A 264 12.06 0.99 26.70
CA VAL A 264 11.70 -0.01 25.66
C VAL A 264 12.92 -0.91 25.42
N GLY A 265 12.72 -2.13 24.91
CA GLY A 265 13.80 -3.10 24.68
C GLY A 265 14.94 -2.57 23.80
N ASP A 266 16.17 -2.99 24.07
CA ASP A 266 17.38 -2.38 23.49
C ASP A 266 17.65 -2.88 22.06
N VAL A 267 17.44 -2.00 21.08
CA VAL A 267 17.59 -2.27 19.64
C VAL A 267 18.41 -1.16 18.98
N SER A 268 19.50 -1.54 18.32
CA SER A 268 20.28 -0.64 17.47
C SER A 268 19.69 -0.55 16.07
N LEU A 269 18.86 0.46 15.84
CA LEU A 269 18.36 0.86 14.52
C LEU A 269 19.20 2.01 13.95
N ARG A 270 19.52 1.96 12.65
CA ARG A 270 20.17 3.07 11.92
C ARG A 270 20.04 2.90 10.41
N THR A 271 20.01 4.02 9.68
CA THR A 271 20.14 4.03 8.22
C THR A 271 21.61 4.26 7.83
N PHE A 272 22.16 3.42 6.95
CA PHE A 272 23.47 3.66 6.35
C PHE A 272 23.42 4.85 5.38
N ALA A 273 24.57 5.46 5.08
CA ALA A 273 24.68 6.56 4.11
C ALA A 273 24.20 6.22 2.68
N SER A 274 24.00 4.93 2.38
CA SER A 274 23.38 4.45 1.13
C SER A 274 21.85 4.44 1.14
N GLY A 275 21.20 4.82 2.26
CA GLY A 275 19.75 4.69 2.45
C GLY A 275 19.27 3.30 2.90
N GLU A 276 20.17 2.37 3.23
CA GLU A 276 19.80 1.02 3.70
C GLU A 276 19.65 0.97 5.23
N THR A 277 18.52 0.48 5.73
CA THR A 277 18.26 0.25 7.16
C THR A 277 19.07 -0.93 7.74
N TYR A 278 19.53 -0.79 8.98
CA TYR A 278 20.19 -1.82 9.79
C TYR A 278 19.47 -1.97 11.14
N CYS A 279 19.32 -3.20 11.60
CA CYS A 279 18.79 -3.55 12.91
C CYS A 279 19.70 -4.55 13.64
N ARG A 280 19.81 -4.41 14.96
CA ARG A 280 20.30 -5.47 15.86
C ARG A 280 19.67 -5.33 17.24
N TYR A 281 19.09 -6.41 17.76
CA TYR A 281 18.74 -6.49 19.19
C TYR A 281 20.01 -6.58 20.03
N GLU A 282 20.16 -5.72 21.03
CA GLU A 282 21.33 -5.68 21.92
C GLU A 282 21.17 -6.60 23.13
N GLU A 283 19.93 -6.90 23.53
CA GLU A 283 19.59 -7.88 24.57
C GLU A 283 19.15 -9.26 24.03
N SER A 284 18.99 -10.26 24.89
CA SER A 284 18.66 -11.63 24.48
C SER A 284 17.15 -11.84 24.41
N ILE A 285 16.62 -11.90 23.19
CA ILE A 285 15.18 -12.13 22.91
C ILE A 285 14.84 -13.61 22.62
N ARG A 286 15.77 -14.54 22.89
CA ARG A 286 15.56 -15.99 22.67
C ARG A 286 14.41 -16.50 23.54
N GLY A 287 13.43 -17.15 22.91
CA GLY A 287 12.28 -17.74 23.59
C GLY A 287 11.26 -16.73 24.13
N ALA A 288 11.45 -15.43 23.87
CA ALA A 288 10.52 -14.39 24.26
C ALA A 288 9.30 -14.34 23.32
N ASP A 289 8.16 -13.90 23.86
CA ASP A 289 7.03 -13.41 23.06
C ASP A 289 7.25 -11.91 22.83
N LEU A 290 7.59 -11.52 21.60
CA LEU A 290 7.87 -10.13 21.24
C LEU A 290 6.64 -9.44 20.66
N PHE A 291 6.50 -8.17 21.00
CA PHE A 291 5.58 -7.23 20.37
C PHE A 291 6.42 -6.13 19.74
N ILE A 292 6.40 -6.02 18.42
CA ILE A 292 7.16 -5.00 17.67
C ILE A 292 6.16 -3.91 17.26
N VAL A 293 6.22 -2.76 17.93
CA VAL A 293 5.38 -1.60 17.62
C VAL A 293 6.03 -0.77 16.51
N GLN A 294 5.39 -0.68 15.35
CA GLN A 294 5.77 0.25 14.30
C GLN A 294 4.52 0.78 13.60
N THR A 295 4.38 2.10 13.50
CA THR A 295 3.27 2.72 12.79
C THR A 295 3.72 3.23 11.43
N SER A 296 2.87 3.11 10.42
CA SER A 296 3.26 3.35 9.04
C SER A 296 3.02 4.78 8.59
N SER A 297 3.50 5.74 9.39
CA SER A 297 3.54 7.15 9.03
C SER A 297 4.60 7.44 7.97
N PRO A 298 4.58 8.61 7.30
CA PRO A 298 5.68 9.03 6.41
C PRO A 298 7.03 9.09 7.17
N PRO A 299 8.14 8.58 6.62
CA PRO A 299 8.29 7.86 5.34
C PRO A 299 7.82 6.40 5.38
N VAL A 300 6.68 6.12 4.75
CA VAL A 300 5.95 4.85 4.86
C VAL A 300 6.77 3.62 4.44
N ASP A 301 7.50 3.71 3.33
CA ASP A 301 8.28 2.58 2.80
C ASP A 301 9.48 2.23 3.70
N GLN A 302 10.10 3.24 4.34
CA GLN A 302 11.21 3.04 5.27
C GLN A 302 10.73 2.43 6.58
N HIS A 303 9.64 2.95 7.18
CA HIS A 303 9.09 2.37 8.42
C HIS A 303 8.59 0.93 8.21
N LEU A 304 8.03 0.62 7.03
CA LEU A 304 7.69 -0.75 6.65
C LEU A 304 8.96 -1.63 6.58
N MET A 305 10.02 -1.17 5.91
CA MET A 305 11.29 -1.92 5.88
C MET A 305 11.91 -2.09 7.27
N GLU A 306 11.86 -1.09 8.14
CA GLU A 306 12.28 -1.20 9.54
C GLU A 306 11.51 -2.31 10.29
N LEU A 307 10.17 -2.34 10.17
CA LEU A 307 9.35 -3.41 10.75
C LEU A 307 9.74 -4.80 10.24
N LEU A 308 9.83 -4.98 8.92
CA LEU A 308 10.17 -6.27 8.31
C LEU A 308 11.57 -6.75 8.73
N ILE A 309 12.54 -5.83 8.80
CA ILE A 309 13.92 -6.12 9.21
C ILE A 309 13.98 -6.45 10.72
N MET A 310 13.18 -5.80 11.57
CA MET A 310 13.07 -6.15 12.99
C MET A 310 12.47 -7.55 13.19
N ILE A 311 11.41 -7.89 12.45
CA ILE A 311 10.79 -9.23 12.47
C ILE A 311 11.80 -10.31 12.06
N ASP A 312 12.51 -10.14 10.93
CA ASP A 312 13.54 -11.11 10.49
C ASP A 312 14.67 -11.25 11.52
N ALA A 313 15.17 -10.13 12.07
CA ALA A 313 16.17 -10.15 13.12
C ALA A 313 15.69 -10.91 14.38
N ALA A 314 14.41 -10.77 14.76
CA ALA A 314 13.82 -11.48 15.89
C ALA A 314 13.65 -12.99 15.63
N LYS A 315 13.16 -13.36 14.44
CA LYS A 315 13.04 -14.75 13.98
C LYS A 315 14.41 -15.44 13.97
N LEU A 316 15.42 -14.79 13.39
CA LEU A 316 16.80 -15.27 13.38
C LEU A 316 17.49 -15.21 14.75
N ALA A 317 16.96 -14.47 15.72
CA ALA A 317 17.38 -14.50 17.13
C ALA A 317 16.72 -15.63 17.94
N SER A 318 15.80 -16.40 17.34
CA SER A 318 14.99 -17.44 17.99
C SER A 318 14.01 -16.90 19.02
N ALA A 319 13.28 -15.83 18.68
CA ALA A 319 12.01 -15.49 19.32
C ALA A 319 11.07 -16.72 19.39
N LYS A 320 10.17 -16.76 20.40
CA LYS A 320 9.13 -17.80 20.51
C LYS A 320 7.87 -17.44 19.72
N ARG A 321 7.47 -16.18 19.77
CA ARG A 321 6.29 -15.60 19.11
C ARG A 321 6.62 -14.15 18.76
N ILE A 322 6.28 -13.69 17.56
CA ILE A 322 6.48 -12.31 17.08
C ILE A 322 5.14 -11.74 16.66
N THR A 323 4.61 -10.80 17.45
CA THR A 323 3.41 -10.02 17.12
C THR A 323 3.83 -8.69 16.50
N ALA A 324 3.44 -8.43 15.26
CA ALA A 324 3.59 -7.13 14.64
C ALA A 324 2.45 -6.22 15.10
N VAL A 325 2.76 -5.23 15.93
CA VAL A 325 1.82 -4.20 16.38
C VAL A 325 1.92 -3.01 15.42
N VAL A 326 0.91 -2.84 14.58
CA VAL A 326 0.89 -1.89 13.46
C VAL A 326 -0.32 -0.97 13.60
N PRO A 327 -0.25 0.10 14.42
CA PRO A 327 -1.43 0.93 14.73
C PRO A 327 -2.08 1.56 13.49
N LEU A 328 -1.29 2.11 12.56
CA LEU A 328 -1.71 2.44 11.20
C LEU A 328 -1.11 1.42 10.22
N TYR A 329 -1.97 0.63 9.57
CA TYR A 329 -1.58 -0.33 8.54
C TYR A 329 -1.20 0.36 7.22
N PRO A 330 0.00 0.11 6.65
CA PRO A 330 0.43 0.79 5.43
C PRO A 330 -0.36 0.30 4.22
N TYR A 331 -0.57 1.17 3.23
CA TYR A 331 -1.25 0.83 1.99
C TYR A 331 -2.70 0.32 2.16
N SER A 332 -3.32 0.49 3.33
CA SER A 332 -4.67 -0.03 3.65
C SER A 332 -5.77 0.42 2.68
N ARG A 333 -5.59 1.60 2.05
CA ARG A 333 -6.48 2.15 1.01
C ARG A 333 -6.34 1.50 -0.38
N GLN A 334 -5.33 0.65 -0.56
CA GLN A 334 -5.07 -0.13 -1.78
C GLN A 334 -5.48 -1.60 -1.55
N ASP A 335 -6.69 -1.78 -1.01
CA ASP A 335 -7.33 -3.05 -0.64
C ASP A 335 -7.93 -3.82 -1.83
N LYS A 336 -8.14 -3.15 -2.96
CA LYS A 336 -8.83 -3.72 -4.12
C LYS A 336 -8.39 -3.07 -5.43
N LYS A 337 -8.55 -3.82 -6.52
CA LYS A 337 -8.38 -3.31 -7.88
C LYS A 337 -9.58 -2.44 -8.26
N SER A 338 -9.43 -1.13 -8.14
CA SER A 338 -10.46 -0.17 -8.55
C SER A 338 -10.52 0.00 -10.07
N ARG A 339 -9.41 -0.33 -10.77
CA ARG A 339 -9.29 -0.38 -12.23
C ARG A 339 -8.52 -1.62 -12.68
N PRO A 340 -8.65 -2.02 -13.96
CA PRO A 340 -7.77 -3.03 -14.54
C PRO A 340 -6.30 -2.61 -14.44
N ARG A 341 -5.45 -3.61 -14.13
CA ARG A 341 -3.98 -3.50 -14.08
C ARG A 341 -3.42 -2.64 -12.93
N GLU A 342 -4.22 -2.44 -11.89
CA GLU A 342 -3.76 -1.97 -10.57
C GLU A 342 -3.31 -3.15 -9.68
N PRO A 343 -2.40 -2.91 -8.71
CA PRO A 343 -2.00 -3.85 -7.66
C PRO A 343 -3.10 -4.04 -6.60
N ILE A 344 -2.87 -4.94 -5.64
CA ILE A 344 -3.54 -4.95 -4.32
C ILE A 344 -2.46 -4.82 -3.25
N THR A 345 -1.92 -3.60 -3.11
CA THR A 345 -0.74 -3.35 -2.27
C THR A 345 -0.95 -3.70 -0.81
N ALA A 346 -2.18 -3.56 -0.27
CA ALA A 346 -2.51 -4.00 1.09
C ALA A 346 -2.30 -5.51 1.31
N LYS A 347 -2.51 -6.34 0.27
CA LYS A 347 -2.27 -7.79 0.29
C LYS A 347 -0.79 -8.12 0.15
N LEU A 348 -0.08 -7.41 -0.72
CA LEU A 348 1.38 -7.51 -0.86
C LEU A 348 2.08 -7.20 0.48
N VAL A 349 1.67 -6.16 1.20
CA VAL A 349 2.16 -5.84 2.56
C VAL A 349 1.90 -6.99 3.53
N ALA A 350 0.71 -7.59 3.51
CA ALA A 350 0.38 -8.71 4.38
C ALA A 350 1.29 -9.92 4.11
N GLU A 351 1.53 -10.25 2.84
CA GLU A 351 2.46 -11.31 2.42
C GLU A 351 3.89 -11.03 2.89
N MET A 352 4.36 -9.78 2.83
CA MET A 352 5.71 -9.41 3.29
C MET A 352 5.88 -9.54 4.81
N ILE A 353 4.90 -9.07 5.61
CA ILE A 353 4.92 -9.19 7.07
C ILE A 353 4.97 -10.66 7.52
N GLN A 354 4.19 -11.51 6.85
CA GLN A 354 4.17 -12.96 7.10
C GLN A 354 5.48 -13.64 6.64
N SER A 355 6.03 -13.25 5.49
CA SER A 355 7.29 -13.79 4.97
C SER A 355 8.47 -13.46 5.90
N ALA A 356 8.58 -12.21 6.36
CA ALA A 356 9.53 -11.78 7.38
C ALA A 356 9.41 -12.65 8.64
N GLY A 357 8.20 -13.08 9.00
CA GLY A 357 7.91 -14.09 10.02
C GLY A 357 7.22 -13.56 11.26
N ALA A 358 6.26 -12.65 11.10
CA ALA A 358 5.31 -12.38 12.17
C ALA A 358 4.34 -13.56 12.33
N ASP A 359 4.07 -13.96 13.56
CA ASP A 359 3.13 -15.03 13.91
C ASP A 359 1.70 -14.49 14.14
N ARG A 360 1.55 -13.17 14.28
CA ARG A 360 0.30 -12.45 14.57
C ARG A 360 0.45 -10.97 14.17
N VAL A 361 -0.66 -10.33 13.79
CA VAL A 361 -0.73 -8.88 13.57
C VAL A 361 -1.77 -8.26 14.51
N LEU A 362 -1.48 -7.09 15.06
CA LEU A 362 -2.36 -6.32 15.93
C LEU A 362 -2.45 -4.91 15.36
N THR A 363 -3.65 -4.46 14.97
CA THR A 363 -3.86 -3.23 14.18
C THR A 363 -5.16 -2.54 14.56
N MET A 364 -5.30 -1.25 14.28
CA MET A 364 -6.49 -0.47 14.62
C MET A 364 -7.16 0.08 13.35
N ASP A 365 -8.50 0.07 13.31
CA ASP A 365 -9.38 0.66 12.29
C ASP A 365 -8.86 0.58 10.83
N LEU A 366 -8.63 -0.65 10.36
CA LEU A 366 -8.31 -0.95 8.97
C LEU A 366 -9.33 -0.29 8.03
N HIS A 367 -8.83 0.31 6.93
CA HIS A 367 -9.65 1.06 5.96
C HIS A 367 -10.86 0.27 5.45
N ALA A 368 -10.67 -1.05 5.30
CA ALA A 368 -11.68 -2.05 5.00
C ALA A 368 -11.43 -3.30 5.84
N GLY A 369 -12.44 -3.78 6.57
CA GLY A 369 -12.32 -4.96 7.44
C GLY A 369 -11.89 -6.25 6.72
N GLN A 370 -12.09 -6.33 5.40
CA GLN A 370 -11.66 -7.44 4.54
C GLN A 370 -10.13 -7.62 4.49
N VAL A 371 -9.34 -6.59 4.83
CA VAL A 371 -7.86 -6.67 4.86
C VAL A 371 -7.37 -7.72 5.87
N GLN A 372 -8.15 -8.04 6.90
CA GLN A 372 -7.87 -9.17 7.80
C GLN A 372 -7.73 -10.50 7.04
N GLY A 373 -8.53 -10.72 5.99
CA GLY A 373 -8.47 -11.91 5.13
C GLY A 373 -7.32 -11.93 4.13
N PHE A 374 -6.36 -10.98 4.20
CA PHE A 374 -5.08 -11.07 3.48
C PHE A 374 -3.98 -11.75 4.31
N PHE A 375 -4.27 -12.06 5.58
CA PHE A 375 -3.38 -12.77 6.49
C PHE A 375 -3.87 -14.21 6.70
N GLU A 376 -2.94 -15.16 6.63
CA GLU A 376 -3.10 -16.53 7.10
C GLU A 376 -2.81 -16.63 8.61
N VAL A 377 -2.03 -15.68 9.14
CA VAL A 377 -1.79 -15.51 10.58
C VAL A 377 -2.94 -14.76 11.28
N PRO A 378 -3.19 -14.97 12.59
CA PRO A 378 -4.22 -14.23 13.32
C PRO A 378 -4.02 -12.70 13.26
N VAL A 379 -5.13 -11.98 13.09
CA VAL A 379 -5.18 -10.52 13.11
C VAL A 379 -6.12 -10.05 14.21
N ASP A 380 -5.59 -9.34 15.21
CA ASP A 380 -6.38 -8.64 16.22
C ASP A 380 -6.66 -7.21 15.72
N HIS A 381 -7.88 -7.01 15.20
CA HIS A 381 -8.33 -5.73 14.67
C HIS A 381 -9.16 -4.99 15.73
N MET A 382 -8.58 -3.93 16.29
CA MET A 382 -9.18 -3.06 17.32
C MET A 382 -9.86 -1.84 16.69
N THR A 383 -10.60 -1.08 17.50
CA THR A 383 -11.19 0.20 17.09
C THR A 383 -11.09 1.30 18.15
N ALA A 384 -10.86 2.54 17.71
CA ALA A 384 -10.96 3.75 18.52
C ALA A 384 -12.36 4.40 18.50
N LEU A 385 -13.34 3.86 17.76
CA LEU A 385 -14.69 4.45 17.68
C LEU A 385 -15.34 4.69 19.05
N PRO A 386 -15.22 3.79 20.06
CA PRO A 386 -15.82 4.00 21.38
C PRO A 386 -15.17 5.13 22.18
N MET A 387 -13.83 5.26 22.13
CA MET A 387 -13.12 6.35 22.82
C MET A 387 -13.38 7.71 22.16
N LEU A 388 -13.49 7.75 20.82
CA LEU A 388 -13.89 8.95 20.09
C LEU A 388 -15.33 9.35 20.46
N ALA A 389 -16.27 8.40 20.51
CA ALA A 389 -17.65 8.69 20.90
C ALA A 389 -17.75 9.14 22.37
N GLN A 390 -16.98 8.53 23.28
CA GLN A 390 -16.91 8.93 24.68
C GLN A 390 -16.46 10.39 24.83
N TYR A 391 -15.40 10.79 24.12
CA TYR A 391 -14.93 12.19 24.12
C TYR A 391 -16.03 13.20 23.76
N PHE A 392 -16.85 12.94 22.73
CA PHE A 392 -17.94 13.86 22.36
C PHE A 392 -19.10 13.87 23.37
N ARG A 393 -19.36 12.77 24.08
CA ARG A 393 -20.31 12.76 25.22
C ARG A 393 -19.79 13.61 26.38
N ASP A 394 -18.51 13.48 26.70
CA ASP A 394 -17.88 14.20 27.83
C ASP A 394 -17.71 15.70 27.59
N LEU A 395 -17.73 16.17 26.34
CA LEU A 395 -17.80 17.61 26.02
C LEU A 395 -19.09 18.29 26.50
N GLY A 396 -20.17 17.54 26.76
CA GLY A 396 -21.42 18.08 27.30
C GLY A 396 -22.03 19.20 26.43
N LEU A 397 -21.96 19.07 25.10
CA LEU A 397 -22.44 20.10 24.17
C LEU A 397 -23.95 20.36 24.36
N PRO A 398 -24.40 21.63 24.38
CA PRO A 398 -25.80 21.97 24.66
C PRO A 398 -26.74 21.77 23.45
N GLU A 399 -26.19 21.61 22.25
CA GLU A 399 -26.93 21.25 21.04
C GLU A 399 -27.07 19.73 20.87
N GLU A 400 -28.15 19.28 20.24
CA GLU A 400 -28.28 17.89 19.76
C GLU A 400 -27.13 17.51 18.82
N LEU A 401 -26.61 16.30 18.98
CA LEU A 401 -25.53 15.76 18.15
C LEU A 401 -26.07 15.07 16.90
N VAL A 402 -25.39 15.24 15.78
CA VAL A 402 -25.62 14.45 14.56
C VAL A 402 -24.29 13.92 14.03
N ALA A 403 -24.17 12.60 13.95
CA ALA A 403 -23.03 11.92 13.32
C ALA A 403 -23.15 12.04 11.80
N VAL A 404 -22.07 12.43 11.13
CA VAL A 404 -22.07 12.67 9.68
C VAL A 404 -21.10 11.72 8.98
N ALA A 405 -21.64 10.87 8.10
CA ALA A 405 -20.83 10.11 7.17
C ALA A 405 -20.26 11.04 6.07
N PRO A 406 -18.93 11.14 5.89
CA PRO A 406 -18.33 12.02 4.89
C PRO A 406 -18.56 11.53 3.45
N ASP A 407 -18.92 10.26 3.25
CA ASP A 407 -19.53 9.74 2.04
C ASP A 407 -20.39 8.49 2.32
N THR A 408 -21.03 7.96 1.28
CA THR A 408 -21.93 6.79 1.38
C THR A 408 -21.21 5.48 1.72
N GLY A 409 -19.88 5.40 1.56
CA GLY A 409 -19.08 4.25 1.99
C GLY A 409 -18.91 4.18 3.50
N ARG A 410 -18.99 5.33 4.19
CA ARG A 410 -18.84 5.44 5.66
C ARG A 410 -20.15 5.43 6.46
N THR A 411 -21.29 5.25 5.81
CA THR A 411 -22.61 5.23 6.47
C THR A 411 -22.71 4.22 7.63
N ARG A 412 -22.11 3.03 7.52
CA ARG A 412 -22.11 2.03 8.62
C ARG A 412 -21.35 2.53 9.86
N LEU A 413 -20.17 3.12 9.65
CA LEU A 413 -19.32 3.67 10.71
C LEU A 413 -20.05 4.81 11.43
N ALA A 414 -20.57 5.77 10.66
CA ALA A 414 -21.30 6.91 11.19
C ALA A 414 -22.60 6.51 11.92
N SER A 415 -23.32 5.48 11.44
CA SER A 415 -24.51 4.96 12.12
C SER A 415 -24.18 4.43 13.53
N LYS A 416 -23.12 3.62 13.64
CA LYS A 416 -22.68 3.11 14.94
C LYS A 416 -22.17 4.23 15.85
N PHE A 417 -21.50 5.23 15.29
CA PHE A 417 -21.09 6.41 16.06
C PHE A 417 -22.30 7.22 16.56
N ALA A 418 -23.35 7.39 15.74
CA ALA A 418 -24.61 8.04 16.13
C ALA A 418 -25.24 7.36 17.36
N GLU A 419 -25.34 6.03 17.31
CA GLU A 419 -25.82 5.20 18.43
C GLU A 419 -24.98 5.41 19.70
N MET A 420 -23.65 5.46 19.58
CA MET A 420 -22.76 5.65 20.74
C MET A 420 -22.85 7.06 21.34
N ILE A 421 -22.93 8.13 20.53
CA ILE A 421 -23.06 9.50 21.04
C ILE A 421 -24.49 9.86 21.47
N GLY A 422 -25.48 9.01 21.14
CA GLY A 422 -26.90 9.29 21.39
C GLY A 422 -27.48 10.37 20.47
N GLY A 423 -27.01 10.43 19.22
CA GLY A 423 -27.36 11.46 18.25
C GLY A 423 -27.99 10.91 16.97
N ASP A 424 -28.38 11.82 16.07
CA ASP A 424 -28.92 11.49 14.75
C ASP A 424 -27.82 11.05 13.76
N LEU A 425 -28.24 10.46 12.64
CA LEU A 425 -27.35 10.15 11.50
C LEU A 425 -27.65 11.07 10.32
N ALA A 426 -26.59 11.64 9.73
CA ALA A 426 -26.61 12.26 8.41
C ALA A 426 -25.53 11.67 7.48
N VAL A 427 -25.74 11.74 6.17
CA VAL A 427 -24.84 11.21 5.14
C VAL A 427 -24.63 12.25 4.06
N LEU A 428 -23.37 12.62 3.79
CA LEU A 428 -23.02 13.48 2.67
C LEU A 428 -23.03 12.68 1.38
N GLN A 429 -23.84 13.11 0.41
CA GLN A 429 -23.80 12.59 -0.95
C GLN A 429 -22.76 13.37 -1.75
N LYS A 430 -21.73 12.66 -2.24
CA LYS A 430 -20.70 13.20 -3.12
C LYS A 430 -20.87 12.66 -4.52
N ASP A 431 -20.90 13.55 -5.51
CA ASP A 431 -20.71 13.17 -6.90
C ASP A 431 -19.24 13.38 -7.30
N ARG A 432 -18.71 12.52 -8.17
CA ARG A 432 -17.33 12.52 -8.65
C ARG A 432 -17.32 12.56 -10.18
N PRO A 433 -17.68 13.70 -10.80
CA PRO A 433 -17.69 13.83 -12.26
C PRO A 433 -16.30 13.68 -12.91
N ALA A 434 -15.22 13.87 -12.13
CA ALA A 434 -13.85 13.62 -12.57
C ALA A 434 -12.97 13.13 -11.42
N HIS A 435 -11.79 12.57 -11.75
CA HIS A 435 -10.75 12.29 -10.76
C HIS A 435 -10.30 13.58 -10.06
N ASN A 436 -10.18 13.53 -8.74
CA ASN A 436 -9.79 14.64 -7.84
C ASN A 436 -10.74 15.84 -7.73
N VAL A 437 -11.92 15.80 -8.35
CA VAL A 437 -12.98 16.81 -8.15
C VAL A 437 -14.24 16.12 -7.61
N ALA A 438 -14.45 16.25 -6.30
CA ALA A 438 -15.64 15.78 -5.62
C ALA A 438 -16.48 16.98 -5.17
N HIS A 439 -17.73 17.05 -5.61
CA HIS A 439 -18.69 18.04 -5.13
C HIS A 439 -19.70 17.35 -4.22
N ILE A 440 -19.95 17.93 -3.05
CA ILE A 440 -21.03 17.48 -2.17
C ILE A 440 -22.33 18.03 -2.78
N THR A 441 -23.20 17.13 -3.21
CA THR A 441 -24.45 17.49 -3.90
C THR A 441 -25.61 17.61 -2.95
N ASN A 442 -25.61 16.82 -1.86
CA ASN A 442 -26.66 16.85 -0.85
C ASN A 442 -26.18 16.31 0.50
N VAL A 443 -26.97 16.58 1.55
CA VAL A 443 -26.95 15.82 2.82
C VAL A 443 -28.29 15.10 2.95
N ILE A 444 -28.24 13.84 3.36
CA ILE A 444 -29.40 13.02 3.74
C ILE A 444 -29.41 12.97 5.26
N GLY A 445 -30.50 13.39 5.90
CA GLY A 445 -30.56 13.61 7.36
C GLY A 445 -30.64 15.10 7.69
N ASP A 446 -31.10 15.41 8.90
CA ASP A 446 -31.27 16.78 9.38
C ASP A 446 -30.08 17.23 10.22
N VAL A 447 -29.55 18.42 9.90
CA VAL A 447 -28.36 19.01 10.53
C VAL A 447 -28.60 20.47 10.97
N ASP A 448 -29.78 21.04 10.71
CA ASP A 448 -30.06 22.44 11.00
C ASP A 448 -30.15 22.67 12.52
N GLY A 449 -29.44 23.68 13.03
CA GLY A 449 -29.40 23.99 14.45
C GLY A 449 -28.68 22.96 15.35
N LYS A 450 -28.06 21.92 14.78
CA LYS A 450 -27.38 20.81 15.50
C LYS A 450 -25.86 20.97 15.55
N CYS A 451 -25.22 20.14 16.38
CA CYS A 451 -23.77 19.94 16.42
C CYS A 451 -23.39 18.72 15.57
N ALA A 452 -22.84 18.98 14.37
CA ALA A 452 -22.45 17.93 13.45
C ALA A 452 -21.06 17.38 13.78
N VAL A 453 -20.89 16.05 13.80
CA VAL A 453 -19.61 15.38 14.01
C VAL A 453 -19.33 14.45 12.83
N MET A 454 -18.41 14.84 11.94
CA MET A 454 -17.98 13.97 10.83
C MET A 454 -17.08 12.85 11.33
N THR A 455 -17.30 11.62 10.87
CA THR A 455 -16.55 10.43 11.28
C THR A 455 -15.90 9.73 10.08
N ASP A 456 -14.59 9.48 10.14
CA ASP A 456 -13.88 8.68 9.14
C ASP A 456 -12.85 7.74 9.81
N ASP A 457 -12.18 6.87 9.06
CA ASP A 457 -11.06 6.07 9.59
C ASP A 457 -9.77 6.90 9.72
N MET A 458 -9.51 7.79 8.75
CA MET A 458 -8.27 8.58 8.69
C MET A 458 -8.46 9.97 8.08
N VAL A 459 -7.65 10.93 8.56
CA VAL A 459 -7.50 12.25 7.93
C VAL A 459 -6.14 12.32 7.24
N ASP A 460 -6.14 12.20 5.90
CA ASP A 460 -4.95 12.39 5.06
C ASP A 460 -4.74 13.89 4.76
N THR A 461 -5.19 14.39 3.59
CA THR A 461 -4.99 15.80 3.20
C THR A 461 -6.10 16.76 3.67
N ALA A 462 -6.98 16.32 4.58
CA ALA A 462 -8.17 17.02 5.09
C ALA A 462 -9.20 17.57 4.08
N GLY A 463 -8.98 17.47 2.75
CA GLY A 463 -9.84 18.13 1.74
C GLY A 463 -11.30 17.68 1.77
N THR A 464 -11.55 16.37 1.94
CA THR A 464 -12.91 15.81 2.13
C THR A 464 -13.62 16.41 3.35
N LEU A 465 -12.85 16.64 4.41
CA LEU A 465 -13.34 17.06 5.73
C LEU A 465 -13.74 18.55 5.70
N VAL A 466 -12.87 19.39 5.14
CA VAL A 466 -13.11 20.84 5.05
C VAL A 466 -14.29 21.16 4.12
N ALA A 467 -14.39 20.48 2.98
CA ALA A 467 -15.55 20.61 2.10
C ALA A 467 -16.86 20.18 2.80
N GLY A 468 -16.79 19.08 3.59
CA GLY A 468 -17.90 18.64 4.43
C GLY A 468 -18.32 19.70 5.45
N ALA A 469 -17.35 20.31 6.15
CA ALA A 469 -17.62 21.34 7.15
C ALA A 469 -18.23 22.61 6.57
N GLN A 470 -17.75 23.08 5.40
CA GLN A 470 -18.33 24.20 4.68
C GLN A 470 -19.80 23.92 4.34
N PHE A 471 -20.08 22.77 3.72
CA PHE A 471 -21.43 22.37 3.32
C PHE A 471 -22.38 22.19 4.53
N LEU A 472 -21.89 21.64 5.65
CA LEU A 472 -22.70 21.49 6.87
C LEU A 472 -23.06 22.84 7.50
N LYS A 473 -22.14 23.81 7.53
CA LYS A 473 -22.43 25.18 8.00
C LYS A 473 -23.42 25.89 7.07
N GLU A 474 -23.29 25.72 5.75
CA GLU A 474 -24.27 26.22 4.76
C GLU A 474 -25.67 25.62 4.95
N ARG A 475 -25.76 24.39 5.48
CA ARG A 475 -27.01 23.68 5.82
C ARG A 475 -27.51 23.93 7.25
N GLY A 476 -26.94 24.91 7.98
CA GLY A 476 -27.45 25.36 9.29
C GLY A 476 -26.83 24.69 10.52
N ALA A 477 -25.84 23.80 10.36
CA ALA A 477 -25.15 23.21 11.51
C ALA A 477 -24.45 24.31 12.34
N LYS A 478 -24.71 24.38 13.65
CA LYS A 478 -24.15 25.41 14.53
C LYS A 478 -22.64 25.20 14.70
N LYS A 479 -22.25 23.99 15.06
CA LYS A 479 -20.84 23.56 15.14
C LYS A 479 -20.61 22.38 14.23
N VAL A 480 -19.40 22.30 13.69
CA VAL A 480 -18.95 21.15 12.93
C VAL A 480 -17.62 20.67 13.48
N TYR A 481 -17.66 19.48 14.05
CA TYR A 481 -16.51 18.73 14.51
C TYR A 481 -16.16 17.63 13.52
N ALA A 482 -14.96 17.09 13.68
CA ALA A 482 -14.52 15.90 12.98
C ALA A 482 -13.81 14.95 13.93
N CYS A 483 -13.89 13.66 13.67
CA CYS A 483 -12.99 12.69 14.25
C CYS A 483 -12.60 11.57 13.27
N ALA A 484 -11.41 11.01 13.52
CA ALA A 484 -10.92 9.83 12.84
C ALA A 484 -9.91 9.11 13.73
N THR A 485 -9.66 7.82 13.47
CA THR A 485 -8.60 7.11 14.19
C THR A 485 -7.24 7.67 13.80
N HIS A 486 -6.89 7.68 12.51
CA HIS A 486 -5.53 8.02 12.07
C HIS A 486 -5.39 9.47 11.58
N GLY A 487 -4.67 10.30 12.32
CA GLY A 487 -4.27 11.66 11.90
C GLY A 487 -3.01 11.65 11.04
N ILE A 488 -3.11 11.27 9.76
CA ILE A 488 -1.96 11.23 8.83
C ILE A 488 -1.48 12.65 8.48
N PHE A 489 -2.42 13.59 8.30
CA PHE A 489 -2.19 15.03 8.08
C PHE A 489 -1.14 15.39 7.02
N SER A 490 -1.14 14.68 5.88
CA SER A 490 -0.24 14.99 4.78
C SER A 490 -0.53 16.38 4.19
N PRO A 491 0.47 17.13 3.69
CA PRO A 491 0.25 18.49 3.19
C PRO A 491 -0.83 18.57 2.09
N PRO A 492 -1.69 19.61 2.08
CA PRO A 492 -1.77 20.74 3.01
C PRO A 492 -2.89 20.55 4.05
N ALA A 493 -2.90 19.45 4.81
CA ALA A 493 -3.97 19.17 5.77
C ALA A 493 -4.05 20.18 6.91
N ILE A 494 -2.89 20.60 7.43
CA ILE A 494 -2.75 21.49 8.58
C ILE A 494 -3.36 22.85 8.27
N GLU A 495 -2.91 23.46 7.17
CA GLU A 495 -3.36 24.76 6.68
C GLU A 495 -4.87 24.72 6.38
N ARG A 496 -5.34 23.64 5.73
CA ARG A 496 -6.77 23.43 5.45
C ARG A 496 -7.60 23.37 6.73
N ILE A 497 -7.15 22.69 7.79
CA ILE A 497 -7.90 22.58 9.04
C ILE A 497 -8.00 23.95 9.73
N GLU A 498 -6.93 24.74 9.74
CA GLU A 498 -6.90 26.07 10.36
C GLU A 498 -7.78 27.10 9.62
N GLU A 499 -7.76 27.08 8.29
CA GLU A 499 -8.61 27.95 7.44
C GLU A 499 -10.08 27.49 7.35
N SER A 500 -10.38 26.26 7.77
CA SER A 500 -11.74 25.70 7.68
C SER A 500 -12.71 26.28 8.71
N PRO A 501 -14.03 26.07 8.52
CA PRO A 501 -15.02 26.32 9.57
C PRO A 501 -15.18 25.16 10.57
N LEU A 502 -14.21 24.22 10.66
CA LEU A 502 -14.21 23.18 11.69
C LEU A 502 -13.95 23.79 13.07
N ASP A 503 -14.79 23.42 14.03
CA ASP A 503 -14.67 23.81 15.44
C ASP A 503 -13.50 23.05 16.13
N SER A 504 -13.35 21.75 15.86
CA SER A 504 -12.19 20.92 16.28
C SER A 504 -12.12 19.61 15.48
N VAL A 505 -10.92 19.04 15.36
CA VAL A 505 -10.63 17.73 14.77
C VAL A 505 -10.01 16.84 15.85
N VAL A 506 -10.60 15.68 16.11
CA VAL A 506 -10.16 14.73 17.15
C VAL A 506 -9.56 13.50 16.49
N VAL A 507 -8.31 13.19 16.81
CA VAL A 507 -7.62 11.99 16.29
C VAL A 507 -6.96 11.19 17.40
N THR A 508 -6.44 10.00 17.10
CA THR A 508 -5.61 9.24 18.03
C THR A 508 -4.11 9.46 17.78
N ASP A 509 -3.28 9.04 18.74
CA ASP A 509 -1.82 8.93 18.60
C ASP A 509 -1.35 7.67 17.86
N THR A 510 -2.23 6.95 17.14
CA THR A 510 -1.83 5.87 16.20
C THR A 510 -0.84 6.36 15.13
N VAL A 511 -0.79 7.66 14.86
CA VAL A 511 0.20 8.34 14.03
C VAL A 511 0.93 9.39 14.89
N PRO A 512 2.27 9.50 14.85
CA PRO A 512 2.98 10.53 15.60
C PRO A 512 2.67 11.92 15.04
N ILE A 513 2.15 12.79 15.89
CA ILE A 513 1.84 14.18 15.56
C ILE A 513 2.83 15.08 16.31
N ASP A 514 3.66 15.82 15.58
CA ASP A 514 4.65 16.74 16.14
C ASP A 514 3.96 17.81 17.02
N PRO A 515 4.20 17.85 18.34
CA PRO A 515 3.55 18.81 19.23
C PRO A 515 3.83 20.28 18.87
N LEU A 516 4.93 20.57 18.14
CA LEU A 516 5.30 21.91 17.70
C LEU A 516 4.58 22.33 16.39
N ARG A 517 3.99 21.37 15.67
CA ARG A 517 3.25 21.60 14.41
C ARG A 517 1.79 21.19 14.49
N LYS A 518 1.35 20.61 15.62
CA LYS A 518 -0.04 20.25 15.87
C LYS A 518 -0.91 21.51 15.87
N PRO A 519 -1.95 21.60 15.02
CA PRO A 519 -2.88 22.73 15.04
C PRO A 519 -3.53 22.88 16.42
N GLU A 520 -3.89 24.10 16.80
CA GLU A 520 -4.64 24.34 18.04
C GLU A 520 -5.98 23.59 18.04
N ARG A 521 -6.64 23.53 16.88
CA ARG A 521 -7.93 22.83 16.70
C ARG A 521 -7.81 21.31 16.62
N VAL A 522 -6.61 20.72 16.68
CA VAL A 522 -6.43 19.26 16.69
C VAL A 522 -6.27 18.76 18.12
N THR A 523 -7.21 17.92 18.55
CA THR A 523 -7.12 17.15 19.80
C THR A 523 -6.59 15.76 19.49
N VAL A 524 -5.65 15.26 20.30
CA VAL A 524 -5.09 13.91 20.18
C VAL A 524 -5.45 13.12 21.43
N LEU A 525 -6.11 11.98 21.26
CA LEU A 525 -6.42 11.02 22.32
C LEU A 525 -5.41 9.87 22.27
N THR A 526 -5.03 9.31 23.41
CA THR A 526 -4.08 8.19 23.42
C THR A 526 -4.78 6.84 23.27
N VAL A 527 -4.26 5.98 22.39
CA VAL A 527 -4.66 4.55 22.30
C VAL A 527 -3.75 3.65 23.13
N ALA A 528 -2.81 4.20 23.89
CA ALA A 528 -1.84 3.44 24.67
C ALA A 528 -2.51 2.42 25.62
N ASP A 529 -3.59 2.79 26.29
CA ASP A 529 -4.32 1.90 27.20
C ASP A 529 -4.95 0.71 26.45
N ILE A 530 -5.61 0.97 25.31
CA ILE A 530 -6.22 -0.06 24.44
C ILE A 530 -5.15 -1.02 23.91
N LEU A 531 -4.02 -0.48 23.45
CA LEU A 531 -2.90 -1.26 22.95
C LEU A 531 -2.26 -2.10 24.07
N ALA A 532 -2.06 -1.54 25.26
CA ALA A 532 -1.47 -2.22 26.40
C ALA A 532 -2.36 -3.37 26.91
N GLU A 533 -3.67 -3.14 27.04
CA GLU A 533 -4.63 -4.19 27.43
C GLU A 533 -4.72 -5.29 26.36
N THR A 534 -4.71 -4.93 25.07
CA THR A 534 -4.72 -5.93 23.99
C THR A 534 -3.42 -6.75 23.97
N ILE A 535 -2.26 -6.12 24.14
CA ILE A 535 -0.96 -6.81 24.26
C ILE A 535 -0.95 -7.75 25.47
N HIS A 536 -1.47 -7.29 26.61
CA HIS A 536 -1.61 -8.12 27.81
C HIS A 536 -2.47 -9.36 27.54
N ASN A 537 -3.65 -9.19 26.93
CA ASN A 537 -4.57 -10.30 26.70
C ASN A 537 -4.01 -11.29 25.64
N VAL A 538 -3.36 -10.80 24.58
CA VAL A 538 -2.63 -11.65 23.61
C VAL A 538 -1.46 -12.41 24.26
N PHE A 539 -0.80 -11.83 25.26
CA PHE A 539 0.28 -12.50 25.99
C PHE A 539 -0.26 -13.57 26.97
N ALA A 540 -1.33 -13.25 27.70
CA ALA A 540 -1.99 -14.12 28.69
C ALA A 540 -2.87 -15.22 28.07
N ASP A 541 -3.07 -15.19 26.74
CA ASP A 541 -4.04 -15.99 25.99
C ASP A 541 -5.51 -15.77 26.45
N ASP A 542 -5.78 -14.55 26.94
CA ASP A 542 -7.10 -14.04 27.36
C ASP A 542 -7.92 -13.45 26.19
N SER A 543 -9.20 -13.16 26.45
CA SER A 543 -10.13 -12.67 25.43
C SER A 543 -9.86 -11.21 25.02
N VAL A 544 -9.31 -11.00 23.82
CA VAL A 544 -9.22 -9.67 23.19
C VAL A 544 -10.60 -9.06 22.90
N SER A 545 -11.59 -9.88 22.54
CA SER A 545 -12.95 -9.37 22.28
C SER A 545 -13.65 -8.84 23.53
N ALA A 546 -13.21 -9.20 24.74
CA ALA A 546 -13.77 -8.65 25.97
C ALA A 546 -13.55 -7.14 26.13
N ILE A 547 -12.46 -6.60 25.55
CA ILE A 547 -12.12 -5.16 25.57
C ILE A 547 -13.18 -4.33 24.83
N PHE A 548 -13.79 -4.91 23.78
CA PHE A 548 -14.73 -4.22 22.88
C PHE A 548 -16.16 -4.78 22.94
N GLY A 549 -16.40 -5.91 23.60
CA GLY A 549 -17.67 -6.64 23.55
C GLY A 549 -18.07 -7.01 22.13
N ASP A 550 -19.36 -6.88 21.79
CA ASP A 550 -19.89 -7.12 20.44
C ASP A 550 -19.45 -6.06 19.40
N MET A 551 -18.65 -5.05 19.79
CA MET A 551 -18.40 -3.86 18.96
C MET A 551 -17.32 -4.08 17.90
N ASN A 552 -16.52 -5.15 17.97
CA ASN A 552 -15.49 -5.48 16.96
C ASN A 552 -16.04 -5.69 15.54
N ALA A 553 -17.35 -5.92 15.38
CA ALA A 553 -18.01 -6.05 14.08
C ALA A 553 -18.31 -4.68 13.42
N LEU A 554 -17.35 -3.74 13.36
CA LEU A 554 -17.59 -2.39 12.79
C LEU A 554 -17.70 -2.35 11.25
N PHE A 555 -17.34 -3.43 10.54
CA PHE A 555 -17.18 -3.43 9.07
C PHE A 555 -18.10 -4.45 8.38
#